data_AF-A0A8H2JKT6-F1
#
_entry.id   AF-A0A8H2JKT6-F1
#
_cell.length_a   1.000
_cell.length_b   1.000
_cell.length_c   1.000
_cell.angle_alpha   90.00
_cell.angle_beta   90.00
_cell.angle_gamma   90.00
#
_symmetry.space_group_name_H-M   'P 1'
#
loop_
_entity.id
_entity.type
_entity.pdbx_description
1 polymer ?
#
loop_
_entity_poly.entity_id
_entity_poly.type
_entity_poly.pdbx_seq_one_letter_code
_entity_poly.pdbx_strand_id
1 'polypeptide(L)'
;LSATAREMLITAAALQWKVSVNDCYAEAGHVIHRPSAKKMHYGELVLQASKLEAPKNPKLKKISEYKLIRQPLHRLDTPMKLNGSAIFGLDKKIPGMLYAAVERNPRLRGKVKSFDDSEAKKIPGVKNIFVVKMMVHNTIREGIAVVADSTWAALEGKKA
;
A
#
# COMPACT_ATOMS: atom_id res chain seq x y z
N LEU A 1 8.39 -0.22 16.42
CA LEU A 1 7.53 -0.78 17.48
C LEU A 1 7.58 0.16 18.68
N SER A 2 6.43 0.61 19.19
CA SER A 2 6.37 1.43 20.41
C SER A 2 6.84 0.65 21.63
N ALA A 3 7.17 1.34 22.73
CA ALA A 3 7.61 0.68 23.97
C ALA A 3 6.50 -0.18 24.58
N THR A 4 5.26 0.32 24.62
CA THR A 4 4.06 -0.39 25.06
C THR A 4 3.86 -1.70 24.30
N ALA A 5 3.84 -1.63 22.96
CA ALA A 5 3.61 -2.82 22.13
C ALA A 5 4.72 -3.85 22.29
N ARG A 6 5.98 -3.41 22.48
CA ARG A 6 7.11 -4.30 22.76
C ARG A 6 6.91 -5.07 24.06
N GLU A 7 6.52 -4.40 25.13
CA GLU A 7 6.27 -5.06 26.42
C GLU A 7 5.10 -6.03 26.34
N MET A 8 3.99 -5.64 25.71
CA MET A 8 2.84 -6.53 25.53
C MET A 8 3.21 -7.80 24.74
N LEU A 9 4.03 -7.68 23.69
CA LEU A 9 4.51 -8.83 22.92
C LEU A 9 5.44 -9.73 23.75
N ILE A 10 6.35 -9.15 24.54
CA ILE A 10 7.23 -9.91 25.43
C ILE A 10 6.41 -10.67 26.48
N THR A 11 5.44 -10.00 27.11
CA THR A 11 4.53 -10.61 28.09
C THR A 11 3.71 -11.74 27.48
N ALA A 12 3.16 -11.54 26.28
CA ALA A 12 2.40 -12.58 25.58
C ALA A 12 3.25 -13.84 25.32
N ALA A 13 4.50 -13.67 24.86
CA ALA A 13 5.40 -14.79 24.62
C ALA A 13 5.80 -15.50 25.94
N ALA A 14 6.09 -14.73 26.99
CA ALA A 14 6.45 -15.26 28.30
C ALA A 14 5.31 -16.11 28.90
N LEU A 15 4.07 -15.62 28.80
CA LEU A 15 2.86 -16.36 29.21
C LEU A 15 2.70 -17.65 28.41
N GLN A 16 2.89 -17.60 27.10
CA GLN A 16 2.76 -18.77 26.23
C GLN A 16 3.81 -19.85 26.52
N TRP A 17 5.05 -19.44 26.81
CA TRP A 17 6.11 -20.37 27.19
C TRP A 17 6.10 -20.75 28.66
N LYS A 18 5.28 -20.09 29.49
CA LYS A 18 5.25 -20.23 30.95
C LYS A 18 6.62 -19.97 31.58
N VAL A 19 7.26 -18.88 31.13
CA VAL A 19 8.60 -18.44 31.59
C VAL A 19 8.54 -17.01 32.12
N SER A 20 9.61 -16.54 32.75
CA SER A 20 9.70 -15.17 33.25
C SER A 20 9.79 -14.17 32.09
N VAL A 21 9.05 -13.06 32.20
CA VAL A 21 9.11 -11.94 31.24
C VAL A 21 10.53 -11.36 31.15
N ASN A 22 11.27 -11.37 32.25
CA ASN A 22 12.66 -10.85 32.31
C ASN A 22 13.64 -11.69 31.49
N ASP A 23 13.31 -12.96 31.25
CA ASP A 23 14.11 -13.86 30.43
C ASP A 23 13.80 -13.70 28.93
N CYS A 24 12.81 -12.87 28.58
CA CYS A 24 12.40 -12.62 27.22
C CYS A 24 12.82 -11.23 26.74
N TYR A 25 13.18 -11.10 25.47
CA TYR A 25 13.50 -9.82 24.85
C TYR A 25 13.04 -9.76 23.40
N ALA A 26 12.80 -8.55 22.91
CA ALA A 26 12.30 -8.31 21.56
C ALA A 26 13.43 -7.83 20.63
N GLU A 27 13.62 -8.54 19.53
CA GLU A 27 14.70 -8.30 18.57
C GLU A 27 14.31 -8.77 17.17
N ALA A 28 14.65 -7.98 16.14
CA ALA A 28 14.53 -8.36 14.73
C ALA A 28 13.19 -9.01 14.33
N GLY A 29 12.06 -8.45 14.79
CA GLY A 29 10.73 -8.98 14.48
C GLY A 29 10.24 -10.13 15.36
N HIS A 30 11.02 -10.53 16.36
CA HIS A 30 10.74 -11.67 17.21
C HIS A 30 10.81 -11.33 18.69
N VAL A 31 10.10 -12.10 19.52
CA VAL A 31 10.42 -12.24 20.94
C VAL A 31 11.26 -13.50 21.12
N ILE A 32 12.32 -13.40 21.92
CA ILE A 32 13.32 -14.44 22.13
C ILE A 32 13.45 -14.71 23.63
N HIS A 33 13.41 -15.98 24.04
CA HIS A 33 13.67 -16.41 25.42
C HIS A 33 15.16 -16.77 25.58
N ARG A 34 15.88 -16.00 26.40
CA ARG A 34 17.36 -16.09 26.54
C ARG A 34 17.85 -17.49 26.91
N PRO A 35 17.30 -18.17 27.94
CA PRO A 35 17.83 -19.46 28.38
C PRO A 35 17.65 -20.58 27.34
N SER A 36 16.56 -20.56 26.58
CA SER A 36 16.21 -21.66 25.65
C SER A 36 16.47 -21.35 24.18
N ALA A 37 16.82 -20.11 23.85
CA ALA A 37 16.89 -19.57 22.48
C ALA A 37 15.60 -19.71 21.64
N LYS A 38 14.47 -20.12 22.24
CA LYS A 38 13.15 -20.12 21.58
C LYS A 38 12.82 -18.72 21.09
N LYS A 39 12.26 -18.64 19.89
CA LYS A 39 11.82 -17.39 19.26
C LYS A 39 10.41 -17.53 18.69
N MET A 40 9.64 -16.46 18.76
CA MET A 40 8.32 -16.34 18.12
C MET A 40 8.25 -15.02 17.37
N HIS A 41 7.74 -15.05 16.15
CA HIS A 41 7.54 -13.85 15.36
C HIS A 41 6.41 -13.01 15.95
N TYR A 42 6.50 -11.68 15.87
CA TYR A 42 5.48 -10.79 16.43
C TYR A 42 4.07 -11.11 15.91
N GLY A 43 3.96 -11.49 14.63
CA GLY A 43 2.69 -11.88 13.99
C GLY A 43 1.95 -13.00 14.73
N GLU A 44 2.69 -13.95 15.31
CA GLU A 44 2.13 -15.07 16.08
C GLU A 44 1.61 -14.62 17.46
N LEU A 45 2.14 -13.52 17.97
CA LEU A 45 1.86 -13.01 19.32
C LEU A 45 0.81 -11.90 19.33
N VAL A 46 0.55 -11.22 18.20
CA VAL A 46 -0.32 -10.03 18.15
C VAL A 46 -1.69 -10.28 18.76
N LEU A 47 -2.31 -11.42 18.46
CA LEU A 47 -3.67 -11.74 18.93
C LEU A 47 -3.74 -11.93 20.45
N GLN A 48 -2.70 -12.48 21.07
CA GLN A 48 -2.68 -12.63 22.54
C GLN A 48 -2.23 -11.34 23.19
N ALA A 49 -1.24 -10.65 22.61
CA ALA A 49 -0.77 -9.36 23.10
C ALA A 49 -1.91 -8.31 23.10
N SER A 50 -2.78 -8.29 22.10
CA SER A 50 -3.89 -7.32 22.02
C SER A 50 -4.94 -7.47 23.13
N LYS A 51 -4.97 -8.61 23.83
CA LYS A 51 -5.88 -8.85 24.97
C LYS A 51 -5.30 -8.38 26.31
N LEU A 52 -4.01 -8.04 26.34
CA LEU A 52 -3.35 -7.54 27.55
C LEU A 52 -3.68 -6.06 27.76
N GLU A 53 -3.76 -5.65 29.02
CA GLU A 53 -3.84 -4.22 29.34
C GLU A 53 -2.54 -3.52 28.92
N ALA A 54 -2.67 -2.38 28.25
CA ALA A 54 -1.52 -1.61 27.79
C ALA A 54 -0.78 -0.96 28.98
N PRO A 55 0.54 -1.19 29.14
CA PRO A 55 1.32 -0.53 30.18
C PRO A 55 1.24 0.99 30.06
N LYS A 56 0.86 1.66 31.17
CA LYS A 56 0.76 3.13 31.23
C LYS A 56 2.14 3.81 31.16
N ASN A 57 3.16 3.19 31.76
CA ASN A 57 4.52 3.71 31.85
C ASN A 57 5.54 2.68 31.35
N PRO A 58 5.58 2.41 30.02
CA PRO A 58 6.50 1.42 29.47
C PRO A 58 7.95 1.93 29.53
N LYS A 59 8.90 1.04 29.75
CA LYS A 59 10.32 1.40 29.78
C LYS A 59 10.78 1.80 28.38
N LEU A 60 11.29 3.02 28.25
CA LEU A 60 11.85 3.50 27.00
C LEU A 60 13.25 2.94 26.79
N LYS A 61 13.60 2.69 25.52
CA LYS A 61 14.98 2.35 25.14
C LYS A 61 15.85 3.60 25.25
N LYS A 62 17.08 3.44 25.73
CA LYS A 62 18.11 4.47 25.66
C LYS A 62 18.53 4.68 24.22
N ILE A 63 19.03 5.86 23.90
CA ILE A 63 19.54 6.19 22.56
C ILE A 63 20.64 5.21 22.13
N SER A 64 21.49 4.76 23.08
CA SER A 64 22.54 3.77 22.84
C SER A 64 22.02 2.38 22.47
N GLU A 65 20.75 2.08 22.71
CA GLU A 65 20.11 0.80 22.36
C GLU A 65 19.38 0.84 21.00
N TYR A 66 19.42 1.99 20.31
CA TYR A 66 18.83 2.12 18.99
C TYR A 66 19.70 1.45 17.93
N LYS A 67 19.11 0.49 17.21
CA LYS A 67 19.81 -0.25 16.15
C LYS A 67 19.73 0.40 14.77
N LEU A 68 18.63 1.11 14.47
CA LEU A 68 18.34 1.64 13.13
C LEU A 68 18.34 3.16 13.07
N ILE A 69 18.04 3.83 14.19
CA ILE A 69 17.94 5.29 14.25
C ILE A 69 19.37 5.86 14.17
N ARG A 70 19.55 6.91 13.37
CA ARG A 70 20.85 7.57 13.10
C ARG A 70 21.88 6.68 12.39
N GLN A 71 21.44 5.62 11.72
CA GLN A 71 22.30 4.79 10.89
C GLN A 71 22.11 5.11 9.39
N PRO A 72 23.18 5.16 8.59
CA PRO A 72 23.10 5.37 7.14
C PRO A 72 22.66 4.07 6.44
N LEU A 73 21.39 3.71 6.58
CA LEU A 73 20.85 2.47 6.03
C LEU A 73 20.54 2.60 4.52
N HIS A 74 20.87 1.56 3.76
CA HIS A 74 20.43 1.46 2.37
C HIS A 74 18.93 1.20 2.29
N ARG A 75 18.27 1.79 1.28
CA ARG A 75 16.86 1.51 1.02
C ARG A 75 16.72 0.16 0.34
N LEU A 76 15.72 -0.61 0.76
CA LEU A 76 15.42 -1.93 0.20
C LEU A 76 14.97 -1.87 -1.27
N ASP A 77 14.38 -0.76 -1.70
CA ASP A 77 13.86 -0.57 -3.05
C ASP A 77 14.90 0.00 -4.04
N THR A 78 16.08 0.40 -3.58
CA THR A 78 17.12 0.98 -4.45
C THR A 78 17.57 0.00 -5.55
N PRO A 79 17.93 -1.27 -5.27
CA PRO A 79 18.46 -2.17 -6.30
C PRO A 79 17.51 -2.35 -7.48
N MET A 80 16.23 -2.62 -7.19
CA MET A 80 15.21 -2.83 -8.23
C MET A 80 14.87 -1.57 -9.03
N LYS A 81 15.02 -0.39 -8.43
CA LYS A 81 14.78 0.89 -9.11
C LYS A 81 15.95 1.31 -10.01
N LEU A 82 17.16 0.82 -9.75
CA LEU A 82 18.35 1.14 -10.55
C LEU A 82 18.56 0.19 -11.73
N ASN A 83 18.08 -1.06 -11.63
CA ASN A 83 18.30 -2.08 -12.66
C ASN A 83 17.07 -2.31 -13.56
N GLY A 84 16.00 -1.53 -13.41
CA GLY A 84 14.78 -1.64 -14.21
C GLY A 84 13.89 -2.85 -13.89
N SER A 85 14.18 -3.62 -12.83
CA SER A 85 13.32 -4.75 -12.43
C SER A 85 12.09 -4.33 -11.62
N ALA A 86 12.02 -3.08 -11.19
CA ALA A 86 10.86 -2.53 -10.51
C ALA A 86 9.65 -2.46 -11.45
N ILE A 87 8.54 -3.10 -11.04
CA ILE A 87 7.25 -3.05 -11.73
C ILE A 87 6.42 -1.91 -11.14
N PHE A 88 6.14 -0.89 -11.94
CA PHE A 88 5.23 0.20 -11.61
C PHE A 88 3.84 -0.04 -12.19
N GLY A 89 2.89 0.84 -11.85
CA GLY A 89 1.49 0.68 -12.25
C GLY A 89 1.28 0.57 -13.77
N LEU A 90 2.08 1.29 -14.57
CA LEU A 90 2.01 1.25 -16.04
C LEU A 90 2.66 0.00 -16.65
N ASP A 91 3.55 -0.67 -15.91
CA ASP A 91 4.21 -1.90 -16.38
C ASP A 91 3.31 -3.12 -16.23
N LYS A 92 2.27 -3.01 -15.38
CA LYS A 92 1.36 -4.11 -15.10
C LYS A 92 0.50 -4.40 -16.32
N LYS A 93 0.54 -5.64 -16.80
CA LYS A 93 -0.36 -6.18 -17.81
C LYS A 93 -1.12 -7.36 -17.21
N ILE A 94 -2.43 -7.41 -17.45
CA ILE A 94 -3.29 -8.54 -17.07
C ILE A 94 -3.96 -9.11 -18.33
N PRO A 95 -4.28 -10.43 -18.37
CA PRO A 95 -5.02 -11.00 -19.50
C PRO A 95 -6.33 -10.26 -19.74
N GLY A 96 -6.59 -9.86 -20.99
CA GLY A 96 -7.80 -9.13 -21.37
C GLY A 96 -7.85 -7.67 -20.91
N MET A 97 -6.72 -7.07 -20.49
CA MET A 97 -6.67 -5.67 -20.06
C MET A 97 -7.14 -4.72 -21.16
N LEU A 98 -8.05 -3.82 -20.81
CA LEU A 98 -8.41 -2.67 -21.65
C LEU A 98 -7.75 -1.40 -21.11
N TYR A 99 -7.56 -0.44 -22.00
CA TYR A 99 -6.94 0.85 -21.75
C TYR A 99 -7.98 1.94 -21.87
N ALA A 100 -7.98 2.89 -20.94
CA ALA A 100 -8.92 3.99 -20.94
C ALA A 100 -8.20 5.33 -21.07
N ALA A 101 -8.71 6.19 -21.95
CA ALA A 101 -8.29 7.58 -22.06
C ALA A 101 -9.52 8.46 -21.78
N VAL A 102 -9.35 9.46 -20.91
CA VAL A 102 -10.48 10.32 -20.47
C VAL A 102 -10.35 11.69 -21.11
N GLU A 103 -11.35 12.03 -21.93
CA GLU A 103 -11.55 13.41 -22.38
C GLU A 103 -12.18 14.20 -21.24
N ARG A 104 -11.51 15.28 -20.86
CA ARG A 104 -11.85 16.04 -19.65
C ARG A 104 -12.59 17.29 -20.05
N ASN A 105 -13.60 17.66 -19.27
CA ASN A 105 -14.29 18.92 -19.48
C ASN A 105 -13.27 20.09 -19.44
N PRO A 106 -13.21 20.93 -20.49
CA PRO A 106 -12.27 22.07 -20.53
C PRO A 106 -12.65 23.17 -19.53
N ARG A 107 -13.87 23.14 -19.00
CA ARG A 107 -14.36 24.10 -17.99
C ARG A 107 -14.29 23.51 -16.59
N LEU A 108 -13.82 24.34 -15.66
CA LEU A 108 -13.75 23.99 -14.25
C LEU A 108 -15.14 23.64 -13.71
N ARG A 109 -15.32 22.39 -13.24
CA ARG A 109 -16.56 21.84 -12.65
C ARG A 109 -17.72 21.74 -13.64
N GLY A 110 -17.42 21.78 -14.94
CA GLY A 110 -18.42 21.53 -15.96
C GLY A 110 -18.97 20.10 -15.85
N LYS A 111 -20.25 19.96 -16.21
CA LYS A 111 -20.94 18.67 -16.33
C LYS A 111 -21.05 18.29 -17.80
N VAL A 112 -21.10 17.00 -18.09
CA VAL A 112 -21.38 16.51 -19.44
C VAL A 112 -22.89 16.57 -19.65
N LYS A 113 -23.35 17.50 -20.50
CA LYS A 113 -24.77 17.57 -20.88
C LYS A 113 -25.10 16.51 -21.93
N SER A 114 -24.23 16.37 -22.92
CA SER A 114 -24.34 15.42 -24.03
C SER A 114 -22.96 15.21 -24.65
N PHE A 115 -22.79 14.13 -25.40
CA PHE A 115 -21.63 13.86 -26.24
C PHE A 115 -22.06 13.08 -27.49
N ASP A 116 -21.30 13.20 -28.57
CA ASP A 116 -21.41 12.37 -29.77
C ASP A 116 -20.16 11.50 -29.85
N ASP A 117 -20.37 10.18 -29.98
CA ASP A 117 -19.30 9.18 -30.01
C ASP A 117 -19.23 8.42 -31.34
N SER A 118 -19.93 8.92 -32.36
CA SER A 118 -20.07 8.25 -33.66
C SER A 118 -18.73 8.03 -34.37
N GLU A 119 -17.84 9.03 -34.42
CA GLU A 119 -16.50 8.89 -35.03
C GLU A 119 -15.57 8.03 -34.17
N ALA A 120 -15.59 8.22 -32.86
CA ALA A 120 -14.77 7.44 -31.93
C ALA A 120 -15.08 5.94 -32.00
N LYS A 121 -16.34 5.55 -32.19
CA LYS A 121 -16.77 4.14 -32.38
C LYS A 121 -16.24 3.51 -33.66
N LYS A 122 -15.88 4.30 -34.68
CA LYS A 122 -15.31 3.77 -35.94
C LYS A 122 -13.85 3.38 -35.80
N ILE A 123 -13.16 3.84 -34.75
CA ILE A 123 -11.74 3.56 -34.55
C ILE A 123 -11.54 2.10 -34.12
N PRO A 124 -10.77 1.30 -34.88
CA PRO A 124 -10.50 -0.09 -34.52
C PRO A 124 -9.90 -0.20 -33.12
N GLY A 125 -10.45 -1.11 -32.33
CA GLY A 125 -10.01 -1.39 -30.96
C GLY A 125 -10.79 -0.67 -29.87
N VAL A 126 -11.54 0.39 -30.19
CA VAL A 126 -12.48 1.03 -29.26
C VAL A 126 -13.59 0.04 -28.90
N LYS A 127 -13.85 -0.15 -27.60
CA LYS A 127 -14.82 -1.10 -27.05
C LYS A 127 -15.99 -0.42 -26.35
N ASN A 128 -15.75 0.68 -25.66
CA ASN A 128 -16.79 1.36 -24.89
C ASN A 128 -16.49 2.85 -24.71
N ILE A 129 -17.53 3.68 -24.67
CA ILE A 129 -17.45 5.12 -24.47
C ILE A 129 -18.57 5.54 -23.52
N PHE A 130 -18.22 6.19 -22.40
CA PHE A 130 -19.23 6.59 -21.40
C PHE A 130 -18.76 7.72 -20.49
N VAL A 131 -19.70 8.39 -19.84
CA VAL A 131 -19.43 9.47 -18.88
C VAL A 131 -18.85 8.88 -17.59
N VAL A 132 -17.72 9.44 -17.15
CA VAL A 132 -17.09 9.14 -15.86
C VAL A 132 -17.15 10.34 -14.93
N LYS A 133 -17.21 10.06 -13.63
CA LYS A 133 -17.27 11.08 -12.57
C LYS A 133 -16.18 10.80 -11.55
N MET A 134 -15.43 11.84 -11.19
CA MET A 134 -14.39 11.78 -10.17
C MET A 134 -14.67 12.82 -9.09
N MET A 135 -14.78 12.36 -7.85
CA MET A 135 -14.88 13.24 -6.69
C MET A 135 -13.49 13.80 -6.36
N VAL A 136 -13.40 15.12 -6.28
CA VAL A 136 -12.17 15.84 -5.89
C VAL A 136 -12.57 16.85 -4.82
N HIS A 137 -12.19 16.57 -3.57
CA HIS A 137 -12.67 17.27 -2.39
C HIS A 137 -14.22 17.30 -2.36
N ASN A 138 -14.84 18.48 -2.32
CA ASN A 138 -16.29 18.67 -2.34
C ASN A 138 -16.86 18.95 -3.75
N THR A 139 -16.10 18.66 -4.81
CA THR A 139 -16.53 18.89 -6.20
C THR A 139 -16.50 17.61 -7.02
N ILE A 140 -17.38 17.53 -8.01
CA ILE A 140 -17.39 16.43 -8.99
C ILE A 140 -16.83 16.95 -10.31
N ARG A 141 -15.92 16.17 -10.91
CA ARG A 141 -15.40 16.38 -12.25
C ARG A 141 -15.98 15.30 -13.16
N GLU A 142 -16.60 15.72 -14.25
CA GLU A 142 -17.13 14.81 -15.26
C GLU A 142 -16.21 14.81 -16.49
N GLY A 143 -16.13 13.66 -17.16
CA GLY A 143 -15.40 13.48 -18.41
C GLY A 143 -15.99 12.30 -19.18
N ILE A 144 -15.45 12.04 -20.37
CA ILE A 144 -15.86 10.92 -21.22
C ILE A 144 -14.69 9.95 -21.28
N ALA A 145 -14.88 8.73 -20.79
CA ALA A 145 -13.89 7.67 -20.91
C ALA A 145 -14.08 6.95 -22.23
N VAL A 146 -13.01 6.86 -23.01
CA VAL A 146 -12.89 6.00 -24.18
C VAL A 146 -12.05 4.79 -23.77
N VAL A 147 -12.63 3.61 -23.87
CA VAL A 147 -12.04 2.32 -23.47
C VAL A 147 -11.74 1.49 -24.71
N ALA A 148 -10.51 1.02 -24.85
CA ALA A 148 -10.04 0.27 -26.01
C ALA A 148 -9.10 -0.88 -25.64
N ASP A 149 -8.80 -1.77 -26.58
CA ASP A 149 -7.84 -2.88 -26.40
C ASP A 149 -6.36 -2.47 -26.49
N SER A 150 -6.07 -1.20 -26.81
CA SER A 150 -4.74 -0.63 -26.77
C SER A 150 -4.75 0.84 -26.32
N THR A 151 -3.65 1.30 -25.73
CA THR A 151 -3.48 2.72 -25.36
C THR A 151 -3.60 3.64 -26.58
N TRP A 152 -3.11 3.20 -27.75
CA TRP A 152 -3.19 3.97 -28.99
C TRP A 152 -4.64 4.15 -29.43
N ALA A 153 -5.43 3.07 -29.51
CA ALA A 153 -6.83 3.14 -29.89
C ALA A 153 -7.66 3.97 -28.90
N ALA A 154 -7.37 3.88 -27.60
CA ALA A 154 -8.03 4.72 -26.59
C ALA A 154 -7.73 6.21 -26.79
N LEU A 155 -6.48 6.56 -27.13
CA LEU A 155 -6.08 7.94 -27.36
C LEU A 155 -6.62 8.50 -28.67
N GLU A 156 -6.62 7.73 -29.76
CA GLU A 156 -7.22 8.15 -31.03
C GLU A 156 -8.74 8.28 -30.89
N GLY A 157 -9.40 7.32 -30.24
CA GLY A 157 -10.84 7.39 -29.94
C GLY A 157 -11.23 8.59 -29.07
N LYS A 158 -10.32 9.06 -28.20
CA LYS A 158 -10.52 10.28 -27.41
C LYS A 158 -10.40 11.57 -28.25
N LYS A 159 -9.63 11.54 -29.34
CA LYS A 159 -9.39 12.72 -30.19
C LYS A 159 -10.48 12.93 -31.25
N ALA A 160 -11.13 11.85 -31.68
CA ALA A 160 -12.26 11.87 -32.60
C ALA A 160 -13.49 12.51 -31.97
#